data_AF-A0A6C0I437-F1
#
_entry.id   AF-A0A6C0I437-F1
#
_cell.length_a   1.000
_cell.length_b   1.000
_cell.length_c   1.000
_cell.angle_alpha   90.00
_cell.angle_beta   90.00
_cell.angle_gamma   90.00
#
_symmetry.space_group_name_H-M   'P 1'
#
loop_
_entity.id
_entity.type
_entity.pdbx_description
1 polymer ?
#
loop_
_entity_poly.entity_id
_entity_poly.type
_entity_poly.pdbx_seq_one_letter_code
_entity_poly.pdbx_strand_id
1 'polypeptide(L)'
;MPTRVLEFKGITSELNNVLAAIENNGGKIKDVSKSETKSGTFYMIVYEAPEHRINGIIEAAKTHVPEQYRRSGLHYGGNAKTLKN
;
A
#
# COMPACT_ATOMS: atom_id res chain seq x y z
N MET A 1 -3.03 -6.16 15.85
CA MET A 1 -2.04 -6.11 14.75
C MET A 1 -1.93 -4.65 14.32
N PRO A 2 -0.72 -4.10 14.13
CA PRO A 2 -0.58 -2.71 13.71
C PRO A 2 -1.23 -2.47 12.35
N THR A 3 -1.97 -1.37 12.24
CA THR A 3 -2.49 -0.86 10.98
C THR A 3 -1.40 -0.08 10.26
N ARG A 4 -1.27 -0.31 8.96
CA ARG A 4 -0.31 0.31 8.06
C ARG A 4 -1.03 0.84 6.82
N VAL A 5 -0.38 1.78 6.15
CA VAL A 5 -0.86 2.38 4.92
C VAL A 5 0.19 2.20 3.84
N LEU A 6 -0.23 1.80 2.64
CA LEU A 6 0.60 1.73 1.45
C LEU A 6 -0.01 2.65 0.40
N GLU A 7 0.78 3.62 -0.07
CA GLU A 7 0.36 4.57 -1.10
C GLU A 7 1.30 4.48 -2.30
N PHE A 8 0.73 4.41 -3.49
CA PHE A 8 1.50 4.42 -4.73
C PHE A 8 0.68 4.97 -5.89
N LYS A 9 1.38 5.50 -6.89
CA LYS A 9 0.77 5.85 -8.18
C LYS A 9 0.76 4.59 -9.06
N GLY A 10 -0.24 4.40 -9.91
CA GLY A 10 -0.23 3.22 -10.77
C GLY A 10 -1.49 3.01 -11.57
N ILE A 11 -1.66 1.79 -12.08
CA ILE A 11 -2.86 1.32 -12.77
C ILE A 11 -3.54 0.19 -11.99
N THR A 12 -4.78 -0.14 -12.34
CA THR A 12 -5.58 -1.16 -11.64
C THR A 12 -4.90 -2.54 -11.60
N SER A 13 -4.14 -2.91 -12.64
CA SER A 13 -3.39 -4.17 -12.66
C SER A 13 -2.32 -4.23 -11.57
N GLU A 14 -1.60 -3.14 -11.35
CA GLU A 14 -0.57 -3.03 -10.30
C GLU A 14 -1.20 -3.06 -8.92
N LEU A 15 -2.36 -2.41 -8.74
CA LEU A 15 -3.15 -2.53 -7.51
C LEU A 15 -3.49 -3.98 -7.19
N ASN A 16 -4.04 -4.74 -8.15
CA ASN A 16 -4.41 -6.12 -7.91
C ASN A 16 -3.20 -6.98 -7.48
N ASN A 17 -2.05 -6.75 -8.10
CA ASN A 17 -0.81 -7.43 -7.72
C ASN A 17 -0.33 -7.05 -6.31
N VAL A 18 -0.42 -5.76 -5.94
CA VAL A 18 -0.07 -5.29 -4.60
C VAL A 18 -1.00 -5.85 -3.54
N LEU A 19 -2.31 -5.90 -3.81
CA LEU A 19 -3.30 -6.51 -2.90
C LEU A 19 -2.98 -7.99 -2.68
N ALA A 20 -2.76 -8.75 -3.75
CA ALA A 20 -2.36 -10.15 -3.67
C ALA A 20 -1.05 -10.33 -2.89
N ALA A 21 -0.06 -9.45 -3.09
CA ALA A 21 1.20 -9.49 -2.34
C ALA A 21 0.99 -9.26 -0.84
N ILE A 22 0.11 -8.33 -0.44
CA ILE A 22 -0.22 -8.08 0.96
C ILE A 22 -0.89 -9.32 1.57
N GLU A 23 -1.89 -9.88 0.92
CA GLU A 23 -2.63 -11.06 1.42
C GLU A 23 -1.73 -12.31 1.51
N ASN A 24 -0.94 -12.59 0.47
CA ASN A 24 -0.02 -13.73 0.43
C ASN A 24 1.07 -13.67 1.49
N ASN A 25 1.43 -12.47 1.97
CA ASN A 25 2.41 -12.27 3.03
C ASN A 25 1.77 -12.12 4.43
N GLY A 26 0.48 -12.44 4.58
CA GLY A 26 -0.22 -12.45 5.87
C GLY A 26 -0.72 -11.08 6.33
N GLY A 27 -0.85 -10.12 5.40
CA GLY A 27 -1.56 -8.88 5.63
C GLY A 27 -3.06 -9.05 5.43
N LYS A 28 -3.85 -8.25 6.15
CA LYS A 28 -5.31 -8.17 6.05
C LYS A 28 -5.69 -6.78 5.58
N ILE A 29 -6.22 -6.67 4.36
CA ILE A 29 -6.73 -5.41 3.82
C ILE A 29 -7.93 -4.94 4.66
N LYS A 30 -7.99 -3.63 4.92
CA LYS A 30 -9.05 -2.95 5.68
C LYS A 30 -9.81 -1.96 4.80
N ASP A 31 -9.08 -1.19 4.01
CA ASP A 31 -9.65 -0.22 3.10
C ASP A 31 -8.76 -0.07 1.87
N VAL A 32 -9.38 0.23 0.73
CA VAL A 32 -8.69 0.56 -0.51
C VAL A 32 -9.37 1.78 -1.11
N SER A 33 -8.59 2.84 -1.25
CA SER A 33 -9.04 4.12 -1.79
C SER A 33 -8.29 4.42 -3.08
N LYS A 34 -9.01 4.99 -4.06
CA LYS A 34 -8.49 5.39 -5.38
C LYS A 34 -8.72 6.89 -5.57
N SER A 35 -7.70 7.61 -6.03
CA SER A 35 -7.79 9.03 -6.40
C SER A 35 -7.23 9.25 -7.79
N GLU A 36 -8.06 9.77 -8.70
CA GLU A 36 -7.67 10.10 -10.07
C GLU A 36 -7.35 11.59 -10.20
N THR A 37 -6.17 11.90 -10.72
CA THR A 37 -5.72 13.27 -10.95
C THR A 37 -5.25 13.44 -12.39
N LYS A 38 -5.10 14.68 -12.85
CA LYS A 38 -4.45 14.96 -14.15
C LYS A 38 -3.03 14.41 -14.24
N SER A 39 -2.38 14.18 -13.10
CA SER A 39 -1.05 13.60 -13.00
C SER A 39 -1.06 12.07 -12.99
N GLY A 40 -2.21 11.41 -12.94
CA GLY A 40 -2.40 9.95 -12.92
C GLY A 40 -3.23 9.45 -11.74
N THR A 41 -3.31 8.13 -11.58
CA THR A 41 -4.10 7.46 -10.55
C THR A 41 -3.24 7.10 -9.33
N PHE A 42 -3.71 7.45 -8.14
CA PHE A 42 -3.11 7.11 -6.86
C PHE A 42 -3.99 6.12 -6.12
N TYR A 43 -3.35 5.13 -5.50
CA TYR A 43 -4.00 4.13 -4.65
C TYR A 43 -3.46 4.25 -3.24
N MET A 44 -4.37 4.19 -2.27
CA MET A 44 -4.09 4.11 -0.85
C MET A 44 -4.71 2.83 -0.30
N ILE A 45 -3.90 1.99 0.31
CA ILE A 45 -4.32 0.71 0.88
C ILE A 45 -4.06 0.74 2.38
N VAL A 46 -5.11 0.55 3.16
CA VAL A 46 -5.02 0.37 4.61
C VAL A 46 -5.04 -1.12 4.90
N TYR A 47 -4.05 -1.63 5.64
CA TYR A 47 -3.95 -3.05 5.97
C TYR A 47 -3.42 -3.27 7.38
N GLU A 48 -3.73 -4.41 7.98
CA GLU A 48 -3.14 -4.88 9.24
C GLU A 48 -2.21 -6.04 8.97
N ALA A 49 -1.05 -6.07 9.62
CA ALA A 49 -0.13 -7.21 9.53
C ALA A 49 0.67 -7.39 10.81
N PRO A 50 1.14 -8.61 11.14
CA PRO A 50 2.13 -8.80 12.19
C PRO A 50 3.43 -8.04 11.89
N GLU A 51 4.07 -7.44 12.89
CA GLU A 51 5.27 -6.60 12.68
C GLU A 51 6.37 -7.29 11.89
N HIS A 52 6.64 -8.56 12.17
CA HIS A 52 7.65 -9.37 11.47
C HIS A 52 7.32 -9.65 9.99
N ARG A 53 6.05 -9.47 9.57
CA ARG A 53 5.63 -9.64 8.16
C ARG A 53 5.63 -8.34 7.37
N ILE A 54 5.63 -7.19 8.05
CA ILE A 54 5.53 -5.87 7.41
C ILE A 54 6.63 -5.69 6.35
N ASN A 55 7.89 -5.98 6.69
CA ASN A 55 8.99 -5.85 5.73
C ASN A 55 8.81 -6.76 4.50
N GLY A 56 8.34 -7.99 4.69
CA GLY A 56 8.07 -8.91 3.58
C GLY A 56 6.94 -8.41 2.66
N ILE A 57 5.85 -7.89 3.24
CA ILE A 57 4.75 -7.27 2.50
C ILE A 57 5.25 -6.08 1.68
N ILE A 58 6.09 -5.24 2.28
CA ILE A 58 6.66 -4.05 1.66
C ILE A 58 7.53 -4.43 0.46
N GLU A 59 8.44 -5.37 0.63
CA GLU A 59 9.33 -5.82 -0.43
C GLU A 59 8.56 -6.50 -1.57
N ALA A 60 7.56 -7.32 -1.25
CA ALA A 60 6.68 -7.94 -2.24
C ALA A 60 5.84 -6.91 -3.00
N ALA A 61 5.27 -5.91 -2.32
CA ALA A 61 4.52 -4.85 -3.00
C ALA A 61 5.42 -4.00 -3.93
N LYS A 62 6.67 -3.75 -3.53
CA LYS A 62 7.63 -2.99 -4.35
C LYS A 62 7.92 -3.67 -5.69
N THR A 63 7.95 -5.00 -5.78
CA THR A 63 8.22 -5.68 -7.07
C THR A 63 7.10 -5.48 -8.09
N HIS A 64 5.89 -5.16 -7.61
CA HIS A 64 4.70 -4.95 -8.44
C HIS A 64 4.40 -3.48 -8.73
N VAL A 65 5.07 -2.54 -8.04
CA VAL A 65 4.97 -1.09 -8.30
C VAL A 65 6.21 -0.64 -9.07
N PRO A 66 6.07 -0.16 -10.33
CA PRO A 66 7.18 0.35 -11.11
C PRO A 66 7.91 1.49 -10.40
N GLU A 67 9.23 1.54 -10.58
CA GLU A 67 10.11 2.51 -9.91
C GLU A 67 9.69 3.97 -10.17
N GLN A 68 9.23 4.27 -11.39
CA GLN A 68 8.69 5.58 -11.79
C GLN A 68 7.44 6.03 -11.01
N TYR A 69 6.77 5.10 -10.34
CA TYR A 69 5.57 5.34 -9.55
C TYR A 69 5.76 5.13 -8.04
N ARG A 70 6.97 4.71 -7.63
CA ARG A 70 7.43 4.79 -6.25
C ARG A 70 7.69 6.27 -5.94
N ARG A 71 6.63 7.03 -5.64
CA ARG A 71 6.81 8.35 -5.05
C ARG A 71 7.70 8.16 -3.81
N SER A 72 8.68 9.05 -3.57
CA SER A 72 9.61 9.04 -2.43
C SER A 72 8.98 8.97 -1.02
N GLY A 73 7.69 8.71 -0.92
CA GLY A 73 6.99 8.37 0.29
C GLY A 73 6.06 7.20 0.08
N LEU A 74 6.58 6.00 -0.20
CA LEU A 74 5.94 4.84 0.42
C LEU A 74 6.07 5.08 1.94
N HIS A 75 5.08 5.76 2.52
CA HIS A 75 5.03 6.11 3.92
C HIS A 75 4.71 4.85 4.71
N TYR A 76 5.72 3.99 4.88
CA TYR A 76 5.64 2.76 5.67
C TYR A 76 5.53 3.02 7.19
N GLY A 77 5.48 4.29 7.61
CA GLY A 77 5.75 4.74 8.98
C GLY A 77 4.60 5.44 9.70
N GLY A 78 3.36 5.41 9.21
CA GLY A 78 2.23 5.95 9.95
C GLY A 78 1.55 4.88 10.81
N ASN A 79 1.61 4.98 12.14
CA ASN A 79 0.43 4.59 12.92
C ASN A 79 -0.76 5.29 12.25
N ALA A 80 -1.91 4.63 12.05
CA ALA A 80 -3.13 5.23 11.51
C ALA A 80 -3.75 6.28 12.46
N LYS A 81 -2.92 7.16 13.04
CA LYS A 81 -3.26 8.15 14.05
C LYS A 81 -3.41 9.54 13.44
N THR A 82 -3.88 9.63 12.20
CA THR A 82 -4.37 10.89 11.61
C THR A 82 -5.24 10.64 10.38
N LEU A 83 -6.30 9.85 10.54
CA LEU A 83 -7.57 10.10 9.85
C LEU A 83 -8.51 10.71 10.90
N LYS A 84 -8.18 11.91 11.37
CA LYS A 84 -9.17 12.77 12.03
C LYS A 84 -9.77 13.62 10.92
N ASN A 85 -11.05 13.39 10.64
CA ASN A 85 -11.92 14.46 10.15
C ASN A 85 -11.81 15.68 11.08
#